data_AF-X0UCE7-F1
#
_entry.id   AF-X0UCE7-F1
#
_cell.length_a   1.000
_cell.length_b   1.000
_cell.length_c   1.000
_cell.angle_alpha   90.00
_cell.angle_beta   90.00
_cell.angle_gamma   90.00
#
_symmetry.space_group_name_H-M   'P 1'
#
loop_
_entity.id
_entity.type
_entity.pdbx_description
1 polymer ?
#
loop_
_entity_poly.entity_id
_entity_poly.type
_entity_poly.pdbx_seq_one_letter_code
_entity_poly.pdbx_strand_id
1 'polypeptide(L)'
;MKRITVSYVQWFNRKYNRVGHLFQNRYKSEPIENERYLMAVLRYIRQNPIKAGMVKEAAKYNWSSYNEYLKMYDSNNYLIDEEIMKAYFDSKKSFIEFHNQMSKENYMDYENINKYSDNELLELFKKKISIDEFYKISLTDRAKFIKDLYHETGAS
;
A
#
# COMPACT_ATOMS: atom_id res chain seq x y z
N MET A 1 19.27 -0.06 4.50
CA MET A 1 17.99 -0.52 5.09
C MET A 1 18.14 -1.36 6.36
N LYS A 2 18.85 -2.52 6.35
CA LYS A 2 18.96 -3.41 7.53
C LYS A 2 19.33 -2.70 8.84
N ARG A 3 20.32 -1.80 8.82
CA ARG A 3 20.76 -1.06 10.02
C ARG A 3 19.61 -0.25 10.64
N ILE A 4 18.89 0.52 9.82
CA ILE A 4 17.80 1.39 10.28
C ILE A 4 16.64 0.56 10.83
N THR A 5 16.22 -0.48 10.10
CA THR A 5 15.07 -1.30 10.51
C THR A 5 15.37 -2.08 11.79
N VAL A 6 16.56 -2.70 11.91
CA VAL A 6 16.95 -3.43 13.12
C VAL A 6 17.03 -2.52 14.33
N SER A 7 17.69 -1.36 14.22
CA SER A 7 17.77 -0.40 15.33
C SER A 7 16.39 0.07 15.77
N TYR A 8 15.48 0.34 14.82
CA TYR A 8 14.12 0.75 15.14
C TYR A 8 13.30 -0.36 15.81
N VAL A 9 13.37 -1.61 15.31
CA VAL A 9 12.69 -2.76 15.95
C VAL A 9 13.18 -2.95 17.38
N GLN A 10 14.49 -2.88 17.61
CA GLN A 10 15.04 -3.01 18.96
C GLN A 10 14.54 -1.90 19.89
N TRP A 11 14.54 -0.65 19.43
CA TRP A 11 14.01 0.48 20.20
C TRP A 11 12.51 0.30 20.49
N PHE A 12 11.71 -0.04 19.48
CA PHE A 12 10.26 -0.19 19.61
C PHE A 12 9.89 -1.31 20.59
N ASN A 13 10.54 -2.48 20.45
CA ASN A 13 10.30 -3.62 21.32
C ASN A 13 10.65 -3.30 22.78
N ARG A 14 11.76 -2.60 23.04
CA ARG A 14 12.12 -2.13 24.39
C ARG A 14 11.11 -1.12 24.93
N LYS A 15 10.72 -0.13 24.12
CA LYS A 15 9.79 0.94 24.53
C LYS A 15 8.41 0.41 24.91
N TYR A 16 7.91 -0.59 24.19
CA TYR A 16 6.56 -1.13 24.37
C TYR A 16 6.51 -2.50 25.06
N ASN A 17 7.63 -2.96 25.62
CA ASN A 17 7.77 -4.28 26.26
C ASN A 17 7.26 -5.44 25.37
N ARG A 18 7.63 -5.41 24.09
CA ARG A 18 7.27 -6.42 23.09
C ARG A 18 8.47 -7.27 22.71
N VAL A 19 8.20 -8.46 22.17
CA VAL A 19 9.21 -9.35 21.57
C VAL A 19 8.78 -9.75 20.17
N GLY A 20 9.75 -10.18 19.35
CA GLY A 20 9.50 -10.67 17.99
C GLY A 20 9.55 -9.61 16.88
N HIS A 21 8.98 -9.97 15.74
CA HIS A 21 9.02 -9.16 14.51
C HIS A 21 8.08 -7.95 14.60
N LEU A 22 8.56 -6.79 14.13
CA LEU A 22 7.76 -5.57 13.99
C LEU A 22 7.29 -5.33 12.55
N PHE A 23 8.17 -5.56 11.58
CA PHE A 23 7.85 -5.41 10.17
C PHE A 23 7.34 -6.73 9.60
N GLN A 24 6.24 -6.68 8.86
CA GLN A 24 5.59 -7.87 8.29
C GLN A 24 6.40 -8.48 7.13
N ASN A 25 7.08 -7.64 6.33
CA ASN A 25 7.82 -8.06 5.14
C ASN A 25 9.22 -7.41 5.10
N ARG A 26 10.08 -7.95 4.23
CA ARG A 26 11.35 -7.29 3.87
C ARG A 26 11.06 -5.99 3.10
N TYR A 27 11.98 -5.03 3.19
CA TYR A 27 11.92 -3.86 2.33
C TYR A 27 12.02 -4.29 0.86
N LYS A 28 11.30 -3.58 0.00
CA LYS A 28 11.39 -3.73 -1.45
C LYS A 28 12.28 -2.60 -1.99
N SER A 29 12.99 -2.86 -3.08
CA SER A 29 13.90 -1.91 -3.72
C SER A 29 13.82 -2.13 -5.22
N GLU A 30 13.50 -1.08 -5.95
CA GLU A 30 13.36 -1.12 -7.40
C GLU A 30 14.08 0.10 -8.00
N PRO A 31 14.94 -0.09 -9.01
CA PRO A 31 15.65 1.03 -9.63
C PRO A 31 14.67 1.90 -10.43
N ILE A 32 14.87 3.21 -10.38
CA ILE A 32 14.19 4.15 -11.27
C ILE A 32 15.04 4.29 -12.53
N GLU A 33 14.62 3.65 -13.62
CA GLU A 33 15.42 3.55 -14.84
C GLU A 33 15.13 4.66 -15.86
N ASN A 34 14.05 5.42 -15.68
CA ASN A 34 13.67 6.50 -16.59
C ASN A 34 12.83 7.58 -15.90
N GLU A 35 12.77 8.75 -16.53
CA GLU A 35 12.06 9.92 -15.99
C GLU A 35 10.55 9.69 -15.86
N ARG A 36 9.95 8.96 -16.81
CA ARG A 36 8.52 8.62 -16.71
C ARG A 36 8.25 7.85 -15.41
N TYR A 37 9.12 6.89 -15.08
CA TYR A 37 8.99 6.12 -13.85
C TYR A 37 9.25 6.98 -12.61
N LEU A 38 10.22 7.90 -12.66
CA LEU A 38 10.44 8.87 -11.59
C LEU A 38 9.15 9.67 -11.30
N MET A 39 8.56 10.26 -12.33
CA MET A 39 7.32 11.05 -12.22
C MET A 39 6.17 10.22 -11.62
N ALA A 40 6.05 8.98 -12.07
CA ALA A 40 5.14 7.99 -11.56
C ALA A 40 5.30 7.77 -10.04
N VAL A 41 6.54 7.50 -9.58
CA VAL A 41 6.87 7.23 -8.17
C VAL A 41 6.62 8.44 -7.28
N LEU A 42 6.99 9.65 -7.71
CA LEU A 42 6.75 10.89 -6.94
C LEU A 42 5.27 11.05 -6.60
N ARG A 43 4.43 10.80 -7.60
CA ARG A 43 2.98 10.87 -7.46
C ARG A 43 2.42 9.75 -6.59
N TYR A 44 2.93 8.54 -6.76
CA TYR A 44 2.56 7.35 -5.98
C TYR A 44 2.78 7.58 -4.48
N ILE A 45 3.99 8.00 -4.08
CA ILE A 45 4.34 8.21 -2.67
C ILE A 45 3.39 9.20 -1.99
N ARG A 46 3.10 10.32 -2.65
CA ARG A 46 2.17 11.36 -2.19
C ARG A 46 0.72 10.85 -2.10
N GLN A 47 0.31 9.96 -3.00
CA GLN A 47 -1.06 9.43 -3.05
C GLN A 47 -1.32 8.30 -2.06
N ASN A 48 -0.29 7.63 -1.56
CA ASN A 48 -0.42 6.51 -0.62
C ASN A 48 -1.30 6.81 0.62
N PRO A 49 -1.15 7.95 1.33
CA PRO A 49 -2.02 8.28 2.45
C PRO A 49 -3.50 8.45 2.08
N ILE A 50 -3.77 8.92 0.85
CA ILE A 50 -5.13 9.07 0.34
C ILE A 50 -5.71 7.71 -0.04
N LYS A 51 -4.93 6.90 -0.79
CA LYS A 51 -5.30 5.51 -1.14
C LYS A 51 -5.57 4.66 0.11
N ALA A 52 -4.79 4.86 1.17
CA ALA A 52 -4.97 4.19 2.46
C ALA A 52 -6.14 4.74 3.31
N GLY A 53 -6.87 5.75 2.84
CA GLY A 53 -8.00 6.34 3.54
C GLY A 53 -7.63 7.17 4.78
N MET A 54 -6.35 7.52 4.97
CA MET A 54 -5.87 8.27 6.14
C MET A 54 -6.23 9.76 6.06
N VAL A 55 -6.19 10.32 4.85
CA VAL A 55 -6.51 11.73 4.59
C VAL A 55 -7.23 11.88 3.25
N LYS A 56 -8.05 12.94 3.11
CA LYS A 56 -8.67 13.28 1.82
C LYS A 56 -7.75 14.07 0.88
N GLU A 57 -6.74 14.71 1.45
CA GLU A 57 -5.80 15.58 0.74
C GLU A 57 -4.38 15.30 1.25
N ALA A 58 -3.42 15.13 0.34
CA ALA A 58 -2.05 14.74 0.74
C ALA A 58 -1.36 15.77 1.63
N ALA A 59 -1.68 17.06 1.47
CA ALA A 59 -1.15 18.14 2.31
C ALA A 59 -1.51 17.97 3.79
N LYS A 60 -2.59 17.24 4.10
CA LYS A 60 -3.03 16.97 5.49
C LYS A 60 -2.25 15.82 6.13
N TYR A 61 -1.41 15.10 5.39
CA TYR A 61 -0.60 14.01 5.92
C TYR A 61 0.78 14.50 6.37
N ASN A 62 0.90 14.74 7.67
CA ASN A 62 2.09 15.35 8.29
C ASN A 62 3.37 14.48 8.20
N TRP A 63 3.23 13.17 7.99
CA TRP A 63 4.37 12.24 7.95
C TRP A 63 4.87 12.01 6.51
N SER A 64 4.97 13.08 5.73
CA SER A 64 5.54 13.08 4.39
C SER A 64 6.34 14.36 4.11
N SER A 65 7.27 14.31 3.15
CA SER A 65 8.01 15.47 2.67
C SER A 65 7.18 16.40 1.77
N TYR A 66 5.92 16.06 1.47
CA TYR A 66 5.08 16.85 0.55
C TYR A 66 4.95 18.31 0.99
N ASN A 67 4.71 18.55 2.29
CA ASN A 67 4.61 19.92 2.82
C ASN A 67 5.97 20.64 2.82
N GLU A 68 7.08 19.93 2.96
CA GLU A 68 8.43 20.53 2.85
C GLU A 68 8.70 20.99 1.41
N TYR A 69 8.27 20.23 0.40
CA TYR A 69 8.35 20.67 -1.00
C TYR A 69 7.42 21.86 -1.31
N LEU A 70 6.28 21.98 -0.64
CA LEU A 70 5.45 23.18 -0.76
C LEU A 70 6.15 24.41 -0.18
N LYS A 71 6.76 24.27 1.01
CA LYS A 71 7.51 25.35 1.69
C LYS A 71 8.71 25.84 0.89
N MET A 72 9.34 24.97 0.11
CA MET A 72 10.46 25.30 -0.79
C MET A 72 10.12 26.41 -1.79
N TYR A 73 8.85 26.54 -2.19
CA TYR A 73 8.41 27.61 -3.09
C TYR A 73 8.01 28.90 -2.36
N ASP A 74 7.79 28.84 -1.04
CA ASP A 74 7.30 29.97 -0.25
C ASP A 74 8.41 30.60 0.62
N SER A 75 9.45 29.84 0.95
CA SER A 75 10.47 30.22 1.93
C SER A 75 11.77 29.43 1.77
N ASN A 76 12.84 29.88 2.43
CA ASN A 76 14.11 29.16 2.54
C ASN A 76 14.21 28.27 3.79
N ASN A 77 13.07 27.94 4.44
CA ASN A 77 13.04 27.14 5.66
C ASN A 77 12.32 25.80 5.42
N TYR A 78 13.07 24.84 4.89
CA TYR A 78 12.63 23.48 4.60
C TYR A 78 13.77 22.48 4.85
N LEU A 79 13.41 21.21 5.05
CA LEU A 79 14.35 20.13 5.41
C LEU A 79 14.53 19.09 4.29
N ILE A 80 14.49 19.53 3.03
CA ILE A 80 14.58 18.66 1.85
C ILE A 80 15.67 19.14 0.89
N ASP A 81 16.15 18.22 0.07
CA ASP A 81 16.90 18.55 -1.14
C ASP A 81 15.92 18.97 -2.23
N GLU A 82 16.17 20.16 -2.80
CA GLU A 82 15.30 20.80 -3.77
C GLU A 82 15.66 20.52 -5.23
N GLU A 83 16.87 20.04 -5.51
CA GLU A 83 17.46 20.03 -6.86
C GLU A 83 16.54 19.31 -7.86
N ILE A 84 16.17 18.06 -7.53
CA ILE A 84 15.32 17.24 -8.39
C ILE A 84 13.93 17.88 -8.56
N MET A 85 13.32 18.41 -7.49
CA MET A 85 11.98 18.98 -7.61
C MET A 85 11.96 20.26 -8.41
N LYS A 86 12.95 21.15 -8.23
CA LYS A 86 13.07 22.37 -9.02
C LYS A 86 13.42 22.11 -10.48
N ALA A 87 14.14 21.03 -10.78
CA ALA A 87 14.42 20.62 -12.16
C ALA A 87 13.15 20.24 -12.94
N TYR A 88 12.16 19.64 -12.29
CA TYR A 88 10.92 19.18 -12.93
C TYR A 88 9.72 20.11 -12.73
N PHE A 89 9.72 20.95 -11.71
CA PHE A 89 8.59 21.82 -11.34
C PHE A 89 9.06 23.26 -11.11
N ASP A 90 8.83 24.08 -12.12
CA ASP A 90 9.17 25.51 -12.16
C ASP A 90 8.42 26.37 -11.12
N SER A 91 7.32 25.86 -10.58
CA SER A 91 6.43 26.63 -9.73
C SER A 91 5.67 25.74 -8.76
N LYS A 92 5.24 26.33 -7.64
CA LYS A 92 4.34 25.68 -6.69
C LYS A 92 3.05 25.18 -7.38
N LYS A 93 2.57 25.92 -8.37
CA LYS A 93 1.36 25.58 -9.13
C LYS A 93 1.58 24.30 -9.93
N SER A 94 2.64 24.21 -10.74
CA SER A 94 2.93 23.02 -11.55
C SER A 94 3.17 21.78 -10.67
N PHE A 95 3.85 21.96 -9.53
CA PHE A 95 4.01 20.90 -8.53
C PHE A 95 2.67 20.39 -7.99
N ILE A 96 1.77 21.28 -7.57
CA ILE A 96 0.45 20.92 -7.04
C ILE A 96 -0.41 20.25 -8.11
N GLU A 97 -0.46 20.81 -9.32
CA GLU A 97 -1.25 20.28 -10.43
C GLU A 97 -0.82 18.86 -10.78
N PHE A 98 0.49 18.62 -10.90
CA PHE A 98 1.03 17.29 -11.14
C PHE A 98 0.65 16.30 -10.04
N HIS A 99 0.84 16.66 -8.76
CA HIS A 99 0.59 15.73 -7.65
C HIS A 99 -0.90 15.46 -7.41
N ASN A 100 -1.80 16.36 -7.83
CA ASN A 100 -3.24 16.21 -7.69
C ASN A 100 -3.90 15.38 -8.81
N GLN A 101 -3.25 15.23 -9.96
CA GLN A 101 -3.72 14.32 -11.01
C GLN A 101 -3.72 12.87 -10.49
N MET A 102 -4.83 12.16 -10.64
CA MET A 102 -4.94 10.78 -10.16
C MET A 102 -4.14 9.84 -11.08
N SER A 103 -3.24 9.03 -10.51
CA SER A 103 -2.59 7.96 -11.28
C SER A 103 -3.51 6.75 -11.34
N LYS A 104 -3.61 6.13 -12.53
CA LYS A 104 -4.24 4.81 -12.70
C LYS A 104 -3.22 3.67 -12.66
N GLU A 105 -1.94 3.98 -12.48
CA GLU A 105 -0.88 2.98 -12.47
C GLU A 105 -0.81 2.33 -11.09
N ASN A 106 -0.74 0.99 -11.08
CA ASN A 106 -0.47 0.20 -9.90
C ASN A 106 1.04 -0.01 -9.81
N TYR A 107 1.62 0.33 -8.67
CA TYR A 107 3.06 0.12 -8.42
C TYR A 107 3.21 -0.94 -7.33
N MET A 108 3.87 -0.58 -6.23
CA MET A 108 4.04 -1.42 -5.06
C MET A 108 2.85 -1.33 -4.10
N ASP A 109 1.65 -1.17 -4.66
CA ASP A 109 0.41 -1.12 -3.87
C ASP A 109 0.30 -2.40 -3.01
N TYR A 110 -0.13 -2.23 -1.77
CA TYR A 110 -0.37 -3.36 -0.89
C TYR A 110 -1.69 -4.02 -1.31
N GLU A 111 -1.60 -5.25 -1.79
CA GLU A 111 -2.79 -6.05 -2.07
C GLU A 111 -3.44 -6.44 -0.74
N ASN A 112 -4.64 -5.91 -0.49
CA ASN A 112 -5.49 -6.40 0.58
C ASN A 112 -6.00 -7.78 0.20
N ILE A 113 -5.22 -8.82 0.53
CA ILE A 113 -5.73 -10.18 0.53
C ILE A 113 -6.71 -10.26 1.69
N ASN A 114 -8.01 -10.33 1.38
CA ASN A 114 -9.03 -10.62 2.36
C ASN A 114 -8.73 -11.99 2.96
N LYS A 115 -8.36 -12.01 4.24
CA LYS A 115 -8.24 -13.26 4.98
C LYS A 115 -9.61 -13.61 5.51
N TYR A 116 -10.09 -14.78 5.10
CA TYR A 116 -11.33 -15.35 5.63
C TYR A 116 -10.98 -16.31 6.76
N SER A 117 -11.68 -16.18 7.89
CA SER A 117 -11.70 -17.21 8.91
C SER A 117 -12.49 -18.43 8.42
N ASP A 118 -12.24 -19.59 9.03
CA ASP A 118 -12.99 -20.83 8.74
C ASP A 118 -14.51 -20.61 8.84
N ASN A 119 -14.96 -19.82 9.82
CA ASN A 119 -16.37 -19.50 9.98
C ASN A 119 -16.91 -18.64 8.83
N GLU A 120 -16.16 -17.63 8.37
CA GLU A 120 -16.58 -16.81 7.23
C GLU A 120 -16.62 -17.62 5.93
N LEU A 121 -15.65 -18.50 5.72
CA LEU A 121 -15.65 -19.43 4.59
C LEU A 121 -16.83 -20.39 4.66
N LEU A 122 -17.14 -20.91 5.85
CA LEU A 122 -18.27 -21.80 6.05
C LEU A 122 -19.60 -21.09 5.76
N GLU A 123 -19.75 -19.84 6.16
CA GLU A 123 -20.94 -19.04 5.85
C GLU A 123 -21.04 -18.73 4.36
N LEU A 124 -19.93 -18.42 3.68
CA LEU A 124 -19.90 -18.25 2.22
C LEU A 124 -20.25 -19.54 1.48
N PHE A 125 -19.72 -20.67 1.95
CA PHE A 125 -20.00 -22.00 1.43
C PHE A 125 -21.50 -22.30 1.52
N LYS A 126 -22.09 -22.15 2.72
CA LYS A 126 -23.51 -22.42 3.00
C LYS A 126 -24.47 -21.52 2.21
N LYS A 127 -24.06 -20.29 1.88
CA LYS A 127 -24.84 -19.39 1.01
C LYS A 127 -24.99 -19.91 -0.42
N LYS A 128 -24.03 -20.71 -0.89
CA LYS A 128 -24.00 -21.25 -2.26
C LYS A 128 -24.62 -22.64 -2.34
N ILE A 129 -24.40 -23.50 -1.34
CA ILE A 129 -24.93 -24.86 -1.29
C ILE A 129 -25.02 -25.34 0.16
N SER A 130 -26.05 -26.11 0.50
CA SER A 130 -26.10 -26.79 1.79
C SER A 130 -25.06 -27.90 1.88
N ILE A 131 -24.60 -28.23 3.09
CA ILE A 131 -23.61 -29.29 3.31
C ILE A 131 -24.14 -30.64 2.79
N ASP A 132 -25.41 -30.93 3.03
CA ASP A 132 -26.04 -32.18 2.60
C ASP A 132 -26.14 -32.30 1.07
N GLU A 133 -26.43 -31.20 0.37
CA GLU A 133 -26.45 -31.18 -1.10
C GLU A 133 -25.06 -31.29 -1.69
N PHE A 134 -24.04 -30.69 -1.06
CA PHE A 134 -22.66 -30.82 -1.49
C PHE A 134 -22.16 -32.27 -1.47
N TYR A 135 -22.59 -33.06 -0.48
CA TYR A 135 -22.27 -34.49 -0.43
C TYR A 135 -23.12 -35.36 -1.37
N LYS A 136 -24.09 -34.78 -2.09
CA LYS A 136 -24.89 -35.50 -3.11
C LYS A 136 -24.38 -35.29 -4.53
N ILE A 137 -23.62 -34.23 -4.80
CA ILE A 137 -23.03 -33.97 -6.13
C ILE A 137 -21.79 -34.84 -6.41
N SER A 138 -21.39 -34.95 -7.68
CA SER A 138 -20.25 -35.77 -8.11
C SER A 138 -18.93 -35.24 -7.54
N LEU A 139 -17.92 -36.12 -7.41
CA LEU A 139 -16.59 -35.72 -6.94
C LEU A 139 -15.97 -34.62 -7.82
N THR A 140 -16.20 -34.69 -9.13
CA THR A 140 -15.74 -33.69 -10.10
C THR A 140 -16.38 -32.33 -9.82
N ASP A 141 -17.67 -32.30 -9.54
CA ASP A 141 -18.40 -31.06 -9.25
C ASP A 141 -18.01 -30.47 -7.89
N ARG A 142 -17.71 -31.31 -6.89
CA ARG A 142 -17.17 -30.85 -5.60
C ARG A 142 -15.82 -30.19 -5.76
N ALA A 143 -14.91 -30.84 -6.50
CA ALA A 143 -13.57 -30.30 -6.75
C ALA A 143 -13.65 -28.97 -7.52
N LYS A 144 -14.55 -28.88 -8.50
CA LYS A 144 -14.82 -27.64 -9.23
C LYS A 144 -15.37 -26.55 -8.30
N PHE A 145 -16.35 -26.86 -7.47
CA PHE A 145 -16.93 -25.92 -6.52
C PHE A 145 -15.89 -25.35 -5.54
N ILE A 146 -15.06 -26.21 -4.95
CA ILE A 146 -13.98 -25.76 -4.03
C ILE A 146 -12.99 -24.86 -4.77
N LYS A 147 -12.64 -25.21 -6.00
CA LYS A 147 -11.73 -24.40 -6.83
C LYS A 147 -12.34 -23.05 -7.19
N ASP A 148 -13.63 -22.99 -7.51
CA ASP A 148 -14.34 -21.74 -7.80
C ASP A 148 -14.41 -20.86 -6.55
N LEU A 149 -14.68 -21.44 -5.37
CA LEU A 149 -14.66 -20.74 -4.08
C LEU A 149 -13.26 -20.19 -3.76
N TYR A 150 -12.20 -20.96 -4.03
CA TYR A 150 -10.82 -20.52 -3.91
C TYR A 150 -10.52 -19.34 -4.85
N HIS A 151 -10.95 -19.39 -6.11
CA HIS A 151 -10.73 -18.29 -7.07
C HIS A 151 -11.49 -17.01 -6.70
N GLU A 152 -12.66 -17.13 -6.07
CA GLU A 152 -13.46 -15.99 -5.62
C GLU A 152 -12.91 -15.35 -4.34
N THR A 153 -12.44 -16.17 -3.40
CA THR A 153 -12.03 -15.71 -2.06
C THR A 153 -10.52 -15.51 -1.92
N GLY A 154 -9.71 -16.20 -2.71
CA GLY A 154 -8.25 -16.27 -2.52
C GLY A 154 -7.83 -16.94 -1.21
N ALA A 155 -8.75 -17.60 -0.51
CA ALA A 155 -8.48 -18.25 0.77
C ALA A 155 -7.83 -19.63 0.55
N SER A 156 -6.66 -19.84 1.13
CA SER A 156 -5.93 -21.12 1.12
C SER A 156 -6.23 -21.98 2.34
#